data_AF-A0A5K1GAZ8-F1
#
_entry.id   AF-A0A5K1GAZ8-F1
#
_cell.length_a   1.000
_cell.length_b   1.000
_cell.length_c   1.000
_cell.angle_alpha   90.00
_cell.angle_beta   90.00
_cell.angle_gamma   90.00
#
_symmetry.space_group_name_H-M   'P 1'
#
loop_
_entity.id
_entity.type
_entity.pdbx_description
1 polymer ?
#
loop_
_entity_poly.entity_id
_entity_poly.type
_entity_poly.pdbx_seq_one_letter_code
_entity_poly.pdbx_strand_id
1 'polypeptide(L)' 'AYVLQENGNLLELVDPKLESNFSNEEAIVMLNLALLCTCPSPSLRPKMSAIVDILEGRSTIQDVLKFE' A
#
# COMPACT_ATOMS: atom_id res chain seq x y z
N ALA A 1 10.93 1.81 6.12
CA ALA A 1 9.64 1.41 5.53
C ALA A 1 9.15 0.08 6.10
N TYR A 2 9.84 -1.05 5.85
CA TYR A 2 9.45 -2.36 6.39
C TYR A 2 9.33 -2.42 7.92
N VAL A 3 10.27 -1.84 8.68
CA VAL A 3 10.17 -1.75 10.14
C VAL A 3 8.89 -1.04 10.60
N LEU A 4 8.49 0.03 9.90
CA LEU A 4 7.25 0.75 10.22
C LEU A 4 6.01 -0.06 9.85
N GLN A 5 6.08 -0.87 8.78
CA GLN A 5 5.02 -1.81 8.43
C GLN A 5 4.84 -2.88 9.52
N GLU A 6 5.93 -3.51 9.96
CA GLU A 6 5.91 -4.54 11.01
C GLU A 6 5.40 -4.00 12.34
N ASN A 7 5.72 -2.74 12.66
CA ASN A 7 5.26 -2.07 13.87
C ASN A 7 3.85 -1.46 13.77
N GLY A 8 3.21 -1.50 12.59
CA GLY A 8 1.90 -0.89 12.37
C GLY A 8 1.89 0.65 12.26
N ASN A 9 3.06 1.28 12.13
CA ASN A 9 3.25 2.74 12.13
C ASN A 9 3.46 3.32 10.71
N LEU A 10 2.80 2.77 9.70
CA LEU A 10 3.02 3.19 8.30
C LEU A 10 2.76 4.67 8.06
N LEU A 11 1.83 5.29 8.79
CA LEU A 11 1.47 6.70 8.62
C LEU A 11 2.65 7.67 8.86
N GLU A 12 3.70 7.25 9.55
CA GLU A 12 4.93 8.04 9.71
C GLU A 12 5.68 8.27 8.37
N LEU A 13 5.35 7.51 7.32
CA LEU A 13 5.91 7.68 5.98
C LEU A 13 5.21 8.76 5.15
N VAL A 14 4.05 9.27 5.59
CA VAL A 14 3.30 10.27 4.83
C VAL A 14 4.02 11.61 4.84
N ASP A 15 4.04 12.30 3.70
CA ASP A 15 4.69 13.61 3.58
C ASP A 15 4.06 14.62 4.57
N PRO A 16 4.84 15.21 5.50
CA PRO A 16 4.34 16.21 6.44
C PRO A 16 3.70 17.43 5.77
N LYS A 17 4.06 17.74 4.52
CA LYS A 17 3.48 18.86 3.76
C LYS A 17 2.02 18.66 3.37
N LEU A 18 1.50 17.43 3.46
CA LEU A 18 0.07 17.19 3.28
C LEU A 18 -0.74 17.74 4.46
N GLU A 19 -0.11 18.08 5.60
CA GLU A 19 -0.74 18.72 6.75
C GLU A 19 -2.00 17.98 7.22
N SER A 20 -1.98 16.64 7.18
CA SER A 20 -3.11 15.77 7.52
C SER A 20 -4.36 15.96 6.64
N ASN A 21 -4.23 16.60 5.47
CA ASN A 21 -5.30 16.74 4.48
C ASN A 21 -5.44 15.49 3.61
N PHE A 22 -5.60 14.33 4.25
CA PHE A 22 -5.78 13.03 3.60
C PHE A 22 -6.54 12.07 4.51
N SER A 23 -7.13 11.01 3.95
CA SER A 23 -7.69 9.91 4.73
C SER A 23 -6.56 8.98 5.18
N ASN A 24 -6.49 8.71 6.49
CA ASN A 24 -5.53 7.76 7.05
C ASN A 24 -5.71 6.36 6.44
N GLU A 25 -6.94 5.95 6.18
CA GLU A 25 -7.28 4.66 5.58
C GLU A 25 -6.71 4.56 4.16
N GLU A 26 -6.97 5.57 3.31
CA GLU A 26 -6.45 5.62 1.95
C GLU A 26 -4.92 5.69 1.93
N ALA A 27 -4.32 6.46 2.85
CA ALA A 27 -2.87 6.54 2.98
C ALA A 27 -2.25 5.19 3.36
N ILE A 28 -2.84 4.45 4.29
CA ILE A 28 -2.39 3.10 4.65
C ILE A 28 -2.50 2.15 3.44
N VAL A 29 -3.59 2.21 2.67
CA VAL A 29 -3.74 1.40 1.45
C VAL A 29 -2.65 1.75 0.45
N MET A 30 -2.45 3.04 0.16
CA MET A 30 -1.41 3.51 -0.77
C MET A 30 -0.01 3.07 -0.35
N LEU A 31 0.33 3.18 0.93
CA LEU A 31 1.64 2.78 1.44
C LEU A 31 1.86 1.27 1.35
N ASN A 32 0.83 0.46 1.64
CA ASN A 32 0.94 -0.99 1.47
C ASN A 32 1.06 -1.38 -0.01
N LEU A 33 0.31 -0.74 -0.92
CA LEU A 33 0.46 -0.97 -2.37
C LEU A 33 1.86 -0.59 -2.84
N ALA A 34 2.40 0.55 -2.40
CA ALA A 34 3.75 0.97 -2.73
C ALA A 34 4.79 -0.08 -2.30
N LEU A 35 4.68 -0.61 -1.07
CA LEU A 35 5.57 -1.66 -0.56
C LEU A 35 5.53 -2.94 -1.40
N LEU A 36 4.33 -3.36 -1.83
CA LEU A 36 4.16 -4.52 -2.71
C LEU A 36 4.80 -4.27 -4.09
N CYS A 37 4.55 -3.10 -4.68
CA CYS A 37 5.09 -2.71 -5.99
C CYS A 37 6.62 -2.57 -5.98
N THR A 38 7.20 -2.12 -4.86
CA THR A 38 8.66 -1.97 -4.71
C THR A 38 9.33 -3.19 -4.09
N CYS A 39 8.64 -4.35 -4.00
CA CYS A 39 9.22 -5.55 -3.42
C CYS A 39 10.54 -5.93 -4.13
N PRO A 40 11.62 -6.23 -3.39
CA PRO A 40 12.90 -6.65 -3.98
C PRO A 40 12.76 -7.89 -4.87
N SER A 41 11.87 -8.82 -4.50
CA SER A 41 11.54 -9.98 -5.32
C SER A 41 10.55 -9.59 -6.42
N PRO A 42 10.93 -9.65 -7.71
CA PRO A 42 10.03 -9.26 -8.79
C PRO A 42 8.79 -10.15 -8.90
N SER A 43 8.87 -11.42 -8.49
CA SER A 43 7.76 -12.37 -8.54
C SER A 43 6.66 -12.09 -7.53
N LEU A 44 6.97 -11.35 -6.45
CA LEU A 44 6.01 -10.96 -5.43
C LEU A 44 5.32 -9.63 -5.74
N ARG A 45 5.77 -8.92 -6.80
CA ARG A 45 5.13 -7.68 -7.21
C ARG A 45 3.78 -7.99 -7.86
N PRO A 46 2.69 -7.32 -7.45
CA PRO A 46 1.38 -7.54 -8.04
C PRO A 46 1.30 -7.04 -9.49
N LYS A 47 0.34 -7.57 -10.24
CA LYS A 47 0.02 -7.08 -11.58
C LYS A 47 -0.49 -5.63 -11.51
N MET A 48 -0.08 -4.80 -12.46
CA MET A 48 -0.51 -3.41 -12.52
C MET A 48 -2.04 -3.27 -12.63
N SER A 49 -2.72 -4.19 -13.31
CA SER A 49 -4.19 -4.20 -13.37
C SER A 49 -4.84 -4.33 -12.00
N ALA A 50 -4.32 -5.21 -11.14
CA ALA A 50 -4.83 -5.38 -9.78
C ALA A 50 -4.57 -4.15 -8.91
N ILE A 51 -3.40 -3.50 -9.08
CA ILE A 51 -3.12 -2.23 -8.40
C ILE A 51 -4.12 -1.15 -8.81
N VAL A 52 -4.37 -0.99 -10.12
CA VAL A 52 -5.33 0.00 -10.63
C VAL A 52 -6.75 -0.31 -10.14
N ASP A 53 -7.16 -1.57 -10.10
CA ASP A 53 -8.47 -1.95 -9.57
C ASP A 53 -8.64 -1.55 -8.09
N ILE A 54 -7.58 -1.62 -7.28
CA ILE A 54 -7.64 -1.16 -5.88
C ILE A 54 -7.70 0.37 -5.82
N LEU A 55 -6.89 1.06 -6.63
CA LEU A 55 -6.87 2.54 -6.66
C LEU A 55 -8.19 3.14 -7.15
N GLU A 56 -8.90 2.45 -8.04
CA GLU A 56 -10.23 2.84 -8.52
C GLU A 56 -11.36 2.40 -7.56
N GLY A 57 -11.03 1.73 -6.45
CA GLY A 57 -12.01 1.24 -5.47
C GLY A 57 -12.85 0.05 -5.96
N ARG A 58 -12.42 -0.63 -7.04
CA ARG A 58 -13.08 -1.83 -7.58
C ARG A 58 -12.75 -3.11 -6.82
N SER A 59 -11.66 -3.11 -6.05
CA SER A 59 -11.18 -4.27 -5.27
C SER A 59 -10.44 -3.83 -4.01
N THR A 60 -10.08 -4.78 -3.14
CA THR A 60 -9.37 -4.50 -1.89
C THR A 60 -7.94 -5.05 -1.90
N ILE A 61 -7.07 -4.49 -1.06
CA ILE A 61 -5.70 -4.99 -0.92
C ILE A 61 -5.65 -6.45 -0.43
N GLN A 62 -6.65 -6.89 0.33
CA GLN A 62 -6.73 -8.30 0.75
C GLN A 62 -6.92 -9.25 -0.43
N ASP A 63 -7.51 -8.80 -1.53
CA ASP A 63 -7.67 -9.62 -2.73
C ASP A 63 -6.34 -9.88 -3.46
N VAL A 64 -5.34 -9.02 -3.23
CA VAL A 64 -3.97 -9.17 -3.74
C VAL A 64 -3.08 -9.93 -2.77
N LEU A 65 -3.37 -9.90 -1.47
CA LEU A 65 -2.62 -10.64 -0.45
C LEU A 65 -3.05 -12.11 -0.31
N LYS A 66 -4.15 -12.52 -0.96
CA LYS A 66 -4.57 -13.92 -1.10
C LYS A 66 -3.66 -14.67 -2.08
N PHE A 67 -2.42 -14.89 -1.67
CA PHE A 67 -1.53 -15.90 -2.22
C PHE A 67 -1.03 -16.75 -1.05
N GLU A 68 -1.88 -17.68 -0.60
CA GLU A 68 -1.41 -18.99 -0.13
C GLU A 68 -1.48 -19.96 -1.31
#